data_AF-A0A653CUC5-F1
#
_entry.id   AF-A0A653CUC5-F1
#
_cell.length_a   1.000
_cell.length_b   1.000
_cell.length_c   1.000
_cell.angle_alpha   90.00
_cell.angle_beta   90.00
_cell.angle_gamma   90.00
#
_symmetry.space_group_name_H-M   'P 1'
#
loop_
_entity.id
_entity.type
_entity.pdbx_description
1 polymer ?
#
loop_
_entity_poly.entity_id
_entity_poly.type
_entity_poly.pdbx_seq_one_letter_code
_entity_poly.pdbx_strand_id
1 'polypeptide(L)'
;MTYDGSTTMPACHETVTWLIFNKPIYITKQQMLGLRRLMQGDSKHPKAPLGNNFRPPQPLHHRPVRTNIDFNVKHRSDSGKQCPSMYKDVYYKANSWKQH
;
A
#
# COMPACT_ATOMS: atom_id res chain seq x y z
N MET A 1 0.92 -5.53 7.32
CA MET A 1 2.10 -5.33 8.18
C MET A 1 1.98 -3.98 8.87
N THR A 2 2.44 -3.85 10.11
CA THR A 2 2.27 -2.66 10.94
C THR A 2 3.54 -2.38 11.73
N TYR A 3 3.97 -1.11 11.78
CA TYR A 3 5.14 -0.68 12.56
C TYR A 3 5.07 0.82 12.88
N ASP A 4 5.72 1.25 13.96
CA ASP A 4 5.85 2.66 14.30
C ASP A 4 7.05 3.29 13.57
N GLY A 5 6.85 4.48 13.03
CA GLY A 5 7.84 5.16 12.21
C GLY A 5 7.59 6.66 12.10
N SER A 6 8.15 7.26 11.05
CA SER A 6 8.13 8.70 10.83
C SER A 6 7.34 9.10 9.59
N THR A 7 7.10 10.40 9.44
CA THR A 7 6.75 10.97 8.14
C THR A 7 7.89 10.77 7.12
N THR A 8 7.55 10.60 5.84
CA THR A 8 8.51 10.45 4.73
C THR A 8 8.82 11.76 4.02
N MET A 9 8.29 12.86 4.53
CA MET A 9 8.55 14.22 4.06
C MET A 9 9.20 15.04 5.18
N PRO A 10 9.87 16.17 4.85
CA PRO A 10 10.56 16.99 5.82
C PRO A 10 9.74 17.38 7.06
N ALA A 11 10.54 17.68 8.09
CA ALA A 11 10.31 17.57 9.53
C ALA A 11 10.42 16.13 10.10
N CYS A 12 10.17 15.08 9.30
CA CYS A 12 10.51 13.68 9.62
C CYS A 12 10.05 13.20 11.02
N HIS A 13 8.94 13.70 11.54
CA HIS A 13 8.48 13.41 12.90
C HIS A 13 8.12 11.94 13.08
N GLU A 14 8.58 11.34 14.19
CA GLU A 14 8.32 9.94 14.59
C GLU A 14 6.97 9.77 15.29
N THR A 15 5.89 10.13 14.58
CA THR A 15 4.53 10.15 15.13
C THR A 15 3.55 9.26 14.35
N VAL A 16 4.05 8.42 13.44
CA VAL A 16 3.23 7.67 12.48
C VAL A 16 3.27 6.18 12.78
N THR A 17 2.10 5.58 13.02
CA THR A 17 1.92 4.13 12.94
C THR A 17 1.57 3.74 11.51
N TRP A 18 2.48 3.05 10.82
CA TRP A 18 2.32 2.64 9.44
C TRP A 18 1.50 1.35 9.31
N LEU A 19 0.56 1.34 8.37
CA LEU A 19 -0.21 0.15 7.96
C LEU A 19 0.07 -0.15 6.50
N ILE A 20 0.85 -1.20 6.24
CA ILE A 20 1.25 -1.60 4.89
C ILE A 20 0.40 -2.78 4.43
N PHE A 21 -0.39 -2.57 3.38
CA PHE A 21 -1.21 -3.61 2.75
C PHE A 21 -0.38 -4.51 1.84
N ASN A 22 -0.66 -5.81 1.87
CA ASN A 22 0.06 -6.81 1.08
C ASN A 22 -0.45 -6.92 -0.37
N LYS A 23 -1.69 -6.49 -0.63
CA LYS A 23 -2.28 -6.51 -1.97
C LYS A 23 -2.13 -5.12 -2.60
N PRO A 24 -1.34 -4.97 -3.68
CA PRO A 24 -1.27 -3.71 -4.38
C PRO A 24 -2.58 -3.42 -5.11
N ILE A 25 -2.84 -2.12 -5.33
CA ILE A 25 -3.83 -1.67 -6.31
C ILE A 25 -3.12 -1.57 -7.65
N TYR A 26 -3.70 -2.17 -8.67
CA TYR A 26 -3.16 -2.15 -10.03
C TYR A 26 -3.72 -0.94 -10.79
N ILE A 27 -2.85 -0.29 -11.56
CA ILE A 27 -3.20 0.82 -12.46
C ILE A 27 -2.74 0.51 -13.89
N THR A 28 -3.41 1.08 -14.87
CA THR A 28 -3.04 0.91 -16.29
C THR A 28 -1.77 1.70 -16.63
N LYS A 29 -1.11 1.31 -17.74
CA LYS A 29 0.06 2.05 -18.24
C LYS A 29 -0.26 3.52 -18.53
N GLN A 30 -1.45 3.80 -19.07
CA GLN A 30 -1.90 5.15 -19.38
C GLN A 30 -2.04 6.00 -18.12
N GLN A 31 -2.60 5.44 -17.04
CA GLN A 31 -2.71 6.13 -15.75
C GLN A 31 -1.33 6.44 -15.16
N MET A 32 -0.40 5.49 -15.21
CA MET A 32 0.98 5.69 -14.76
C MET A 32 1.72 6.78 -15.57
N LEU A 33 1.53 6.81 -16.89
CA LEU A 33 2.08 7.87 -17.74
C LEU A 33 1.51 9.25 -17.39
N GLY A 34 0.22 9.32 -17.02
CA GLY A 34 -0.40 10.55 -16.50
C GLY A 34 0.33 11.09 -15.27
N LEU A 35 0.60 10.23 -14.27
CA LEU A 35 1.34 10.62 -13.07
C LEU A 35 2.78 11.08 -13.39
N ARG A 36 3.46 10.43 -14.33
CA ARG A 36 4.83 10.78 -14.74
C ARG A 36 4.95 12.07 -15.55
N ARG A 37 3.84 12.62 -16.03
CA ARG A 37 3.80 13.93 -16.73
C ARG A 37 3.63 15.11 -15.78
N LEU A 38 3.40 14.85 -14.49
CA LEU A 38 3.28 15.91 -13.49
C LEU A 38 4.59 16.69 -13.37
N MET A 39 4.46 17.99 -13.10
CA MET A 39 5.57 18.94 -12.92
C MET A 39 5.57 19.47 -11.50
N GLN A 40 6.75 19.82 -10.99
CA GLN A 40 6.92 20.59 -9.76
C GLN A 40 6.55 22.06 -10.02
N GLY A 41 5.90 22.70 -9.04
CA GLY A 41 5.51 24.11 -9.12
C GLY A 41 4.10 24.31 -9.67
N ASP A 42 3.77 25.57 -9.95
CA ASP A 42 2.47 25.97 -10.48
C ASP A 42 2.43 25.84 -12.01
N SER A 43 1.24 25.78 -12.60
CA SER A 43 1.04 25.77 -14.05
C SER A 43 1.68 26.96 -14.77
N LYS A 44 1.77 28.12 -14.11
CA LYS A 44 2.40 29.32 -14.70
C LYS A 44 3.92 29.28 -14.65
N HIS A 45 4.49 28.53 -13.70
CA HIS A 45 5.93 28.48 -13.44
C HIS A 45 6.37 27.03 -13.16
N PRO A 46 6.31 26.15 -14.17
CA PRO A 46 6.76 24.78 -14.02
C PRO A 46 8.28 24.76 -13.80
N LYS A 47 8.73 23.94 -12.85
CA LYS A 47 10.16 23.75 -12.55
C LYS A 47 10.68 22.49 -13.25
N ALA A 48 10.80 21.39 -12.51
CA ALA A 48 11.26 20.11 -13.02
C ALA A 48 10.12 19.08 -13.07
N PRO A 49 10.24 18.01 -13.86
CA PRO A 49 9.33 16.87 -13.77
C PRO A 49 9.23 16.34 -12.33
N LEU A 50 8.02 16.03 -11.88
CA LEU A 50 7.76 15.44 -10.57
C LEU A 50 8.03 13.93 -10.62
N GLY A 51 9.32 13.58 -10.67
CA GLY A 51 9.81 12.21 -10.63
C GLY A 51 10.57 11.90 -9.35
N ASN A 52 10.74 10.60 -9.04
CA ASN A 52 11.53 10.09 -7.92
C ASN A 52 11.19 10.71 -6.56
N ASN A 53 9.94 11.09 -6.37
CA ASN A 53 9.40 11.72 -5.17
C ASN A 53 9.12 10.70 -4.05
N PHE A 54 10.12 9.88 -3.72
CA PHE A 54 10.04 8.88 -2.64
C PHE A 54 11.26 8.99 -1.73
N ARG A 55 11.07 8.64 -0.45
CA ARG A 55 12.16 8.52 0.52
C ARG A 55 12.78 7.12 0.43
N PRO A 56 14.10 6.95 0.39
CA PRO A 56 14.74 5.64 0.39
C PRO A 56 14.43 4.83 1.68
N PRO A 57 14.49 3.49 1.62
CA PRO A 57 14.36 2.64 2.80
C PRO A 57 15.32 3.08 3.91
N GLN A 58 14.82 3.17 5.14
CA GLN A 58 15.60 3.55 6.31
C GLN A 58 15.88 2.31 7.18
N PRO A 59 16.94 2.31 8.00
CA PRO A 59 17.22 1.19 8.88
C PRO A 59 16.06 0.93 9.85
N LEU A 60 15.86 -0.34 10.21
CA LEU A 60 14.76 -0.74 11.07
C LEU A 60 15.00 -0.40 12.55
N HIS A 61 16.27 -0.27 12.97
CA HIS A 61 16.67 0.04 14.35
C HIS A 61 15.96 -0.82 15.40
N HIS A 62 15.86 -2.13 15.16
CA HIS A 62 15.23 -3.10 16.05
C HIS A 62 13.73 -2.85 16.35
N ARG A 63 13.06 -1.96 15.61
CA ARG A 63 11.61 -1.77 15.77
C ARG A 63 10.86 -3.04 15.42
N PRO A 64 9.85 -3.44 16.21
CA PRO A 64 9.05 -4.61 15.90
C PRO A 64 8.16 -4.34 14.69
N VAL A 65 8.18 -5.26 13.72
CA VAL A 65 7.23 -5.27 12.60
C VAL A 65 6.20 -6.36 12.87
N ARG A 66 4.93 -5.95 12.97
CA ARG A 66 3.81 -6.86 13.21
C ARG A 66 3.13 -7.21 11.89
N THR A 67 2.63 -8.43 11.75
CA THR A 67 1.93 -8.86 10.54
C THR A 67 0.86 -9.87 10.88
N ASN A 68 -0.23 -9.83 10.12
CA ASN A 68 -1.30 -10.82 10.14
C ASN A 68 -1.14 -11.88 9.04
N ILE A 69 -0.01 -11.86 8.33
CA ILE A 69 0.33 -12.84 7.30
C ILE A 69 1.04 -14.01 7.97
N ASP A 70 0.49 -15.21 7.81
CA ASP A 70 1.16 -16.44 8.18
C ASP A 70 2.19 -16.82 7.11
N PHE A 71 3.48 -16.83 7.48
CA PHE A 71 4.57 -17.21 6.60
C PHE A 71 4.94 -18.70 6.69
N ASN A 72 4.35 -19.45 7.63
CA ASN A 72 4.67 -20.85 7.90
C ASN A 72 3.82 -21.85 7.09
N VAL A 73 3.17 -21.41 6.01
CA VAL A 73 2.31 -22.24 5.12
C VAL A 73 3.11 -23.24 4.27
N LYS A 74 4.33 -23.63 4.68
CA LYS A 74 5.19 -24.60 3.97
C LYS A 74 5.06 -26.06 4.43
N HIS A 75 3.98 -26.45 5.13
CA HIS A 75 3.68 -27.86 5.42
C HIS A 75 2.18 -28.21 5.34
N ARG A 76 1.55 -27.95 4.19
CA ARG A 76 0.39 -28.73 3.74
C ARG A 76 0.59 -29.24 2.32
N SER A 77 1.69 -29.94 2.07
CA SER A 77 1.64 -31.07 1.13
C SER A 77 1.00 -32.21 1.92
N ASP A 78 -0.21 -32.66 1.62
CA ASP A 78 -0.35 -33.76 0.67
C ASP A 78 -1.83 -34.04 0.31
N SER A 79 -2.56 -33.06 -0.26
CA SER A 79 -3.83 -33.30 -0.98
C SER A 79 -4.39 -31.99 -1.54
N GLY A 80 -4.27 -31.79 -2.85
CA GLY A 80 -5.10 -30.86 -3.58
C GLY A 80 -4.58 -29.42 -3.65
N LYS A 81 -4.36 -28.99 -4.90
CA LYS A 81 -4.13 -27.61 -5.33
C LYS A 81 -5.12 -26.64 -4.66
N GLN A 82 -4.70 -25.94 -3.62
CA GLN A 82 -5.31 -24.66 -3.28
C GLN A 82 -4.25 -23.82 -2.57
N CYS A 83 -3.55 -22.98 -3.34
CA CYS A 83 -3.01 -21.77 -2.73
C CYS A 83 -4.22 -21.08 -2.09
N PRO A 84 -4.20 -20.70 -0.81
CA PRO A 84 -5.18 -19.76 -0.29
C PRO A 84 -4.82 -18.40 -0.90
N SER A 85 -5.07 -18.27 -2.20
CA SER A 85 -5.27 -16.98 -2.80
C SER A 85 -6.30 -16.32 -1.90
N MET A 86 -6.08 -15.06 -1.55
CA MET A 86 -7.01 -14.28 -0.74
C MET A 86 -8.34 -14.02 -1.49
N TYR A 87 -8.75 -14.90 -2.40
CA TYR A 87 -10.09 -14.98 -2.93
C TYR A 87 -10.98 -15.60 -1.84
N LYS A 88 -11.36 -14.77 -0.88
CA LYS A 88 -12.58 -15.02 -0.12
C LYS A 88 -13.71 -14.44 -0.99
N ASP A 89 -14.73 -15.21 -1.28
CA ASP A 89 -15.96 -14.71 -1.91
C ASP A 89 -16.56 -13.62 -1.01
N VAL A 90 -16.21 -12.36 -1.28
CA VAL A 90 -16.71 -11.21 -0.53
C VAL A 90 -18.04 -10.82 -1.15
N TYR A 91 -19.15 -11.27 -0.55
CA TYR A 91 -20.48 -10.78 -0.89
C TYR A 91 -20.81 -9.59 0.01
N TYR A 92 -21.28 -8.49 -0.58
CA TYR A 92 -21.85 -7.38 0.17
C TYR A 92 -23.37 -7.56 0.20
N LYS A 93 -23.96 -7.43 1.39
CA LYS A 93 -25.42 -7.31 1.55
C LYS A 93 -25.72 -5.87 1.92
N ALA A 94 -26.25 -5.10 0.97
CA ALA A 94 -26.76 -3.77 1.26
C ALA A 94 -28.12 -3.90 1.97
N ASN A 95 -28.30 -3.20 3.09
CA ASN A 95 -29.61 -3.06 3.70
C ASN A 95 -30.46 -2.16 2.79
N SER A 96 -31.62 -2.66 2.35
CA SER A 96 -32.59 -1.84 1.63
C SER A 96 -33.30 -0.91 2.61
N TRP A 97 -33.08 0.39 2.43
CA TRP A 97 -33.84 1.41 3.16
C TRP A 97 -35.27 1.43 2.62
N LYS A 98 -36.26 1.35 3.50
CA LYS A 98 -37.67 1.55 3.12
C LYS A 98 -37.83 3.02 2.73
N GLN A 99 -38.31 3.26 1.51
CA GLN A 99 -38.80 4.58 1.13
C GLN A 99 -40.05 4.87 1.96
N HIS A 100 -40.00 5.98 2.71
CA HIS A 100 -41.18 6.57 3.35
C HIS A 100 -42.05 7.26 2.32
#